data_AF-A0A516NV88-F1
#
_entry.id   AF-A0A516NV88-F1
#
_cell.length_a   1.000
_cell.length_b   1.000
_cell.length_c   1.000
_cell.angle_alpha   90.00
_cell.angle_beta   90.00
_cell.angle_gamma   90.00
#
_symmetry.space_group_name_H-M   'P 1'
#
loop_
_entity.id
_entity.type
_entity.pdbx_description
1 polymer ?
#
loop_
_entity_poly.entity_id
_entity_poly.type
_entity_poly.pdbx_seq_one_letter_code
_entity_poly.pdbx_strand_id
1 'polypeptide(L)'
;MQVPQQALRFYQRHFLPIAGISLIPGVQRCFVVVTDPSAPVAIPLEFGALAARILLLVLIVRWAFQEGAPRPGHSPSLFLRHRWPSLLIQVALFATAFALCDVVLERVVVAATTGDAEAWSLGLLLLVKNPTVIALALIWVVLGIRQAWWFHPDATTR
;
A
#
# COMPACT_ATOMS: atom_id res chain seq x y z
N MET A 1 -5.09 -10.03 -16.16
CA MET A 1 -4.97 -9.64 -14.74
C MET A 1 -3.58 -9.99 -14.17
N GLN A 2 -2.51 -9.32 -14.61
CA GLN A 2 -1.14 -9.66 -14.17
C GLN A 2 -0.58 -8.76 -13.04
N VAL A 3 -1.22 -7.61 -12.79
CA VAL A 3 -0.76 -6.60 -11.83
C VAL A 3 -0.64 -7.11 -10.38
N PRO A 4 -1.59 -7.89 -9.84
CA PRO A 4 -1.49 -8.37 -8.45
C PRO A 4 -0.29 -9.30 -8.25
N GLN A 5 -0.04 -10.18 -9.22
CA GLN A 5 1.11 -11.09 -9.18
C GLN A 5 2.44 -10.34 -9.33
N GLN A 6 2.47 -9.29 -10.16
CA GLN A 6 3.63 -8.41 -10.29
C GLN A 6 3.90 -7.63 -9.00
N ALA A 7 2.87 -7.13 -8.34
CA ALA A 7 2.98 -6.45 -7.05
C ALA A 7 3.56 -7.39 -5.98
N LEU A 8 3.09 -8.65 -5.94
CA LEU A 8 3.61 -9.64 -5.00
C LEU A 8 5.08 -9.97 -5.26
N ARG A 9 5.49 -10.19 -6.52
CA ARG A 9 6.89 -10.45 -6.89
C ARG A 9 7.78 -9.25 -6.55
N PHE A 10 7.30 -8.03 -6.82
CA PHE A 10 8.02 -6.80 -6.48
C PHE A 10 8.20 -6.67 -4.97
N TYR A 11 7.13 -6.92 -4.19
CA TYR A 11 7.19 -6.93 -2.73
C TYR A 11 8.19 -7.96 -2.21
N GLN A 12 8.19 -9.19 -2.73
CA GLN A 12 9.13 -10.23 -2.34
C GLN A 12 10.59 -9.84 -2.64
N ARG A 13 10.85 -9.24 -3.80
CA ARG A 13 12.20 -8.78 -4.19
C ARG A 13 12.73 -7.66 -3.31
N HIS A 14 11.86 -6.76 -2.87
CA HIS A 14 12.20 -5.60 -2.05
C HIS A 14 11.69 -5.72 -0.61
N PHE A 15 11.48 -6.95 -0.13
CA PHE A 15 10.78 -7.21 1.13
C PHE A 15 11.44 -6.49 2.30
N LEU A 16 12.76 -6.67 2.47
CA LEU A 16 13.48 -6.16 3.63
C LEU A 16 13.37 -4.64 3.81
N PRO A 17 13.69 -3.79 2.81
CA PRO A 17 13.55 -2.35 2.97
C PRO A 17 12.08 -1.90 3.04
N ILE A 18 11.16 -2.56 2.32
CA ILE A 18 9.74 -2.21 2.34
C ILE A 18 9.16 -2.50 3.71
N ALA A 19 9.32 -3.73 4.21
CA ALA A 19 8.87 -4.16 5.52
C ALA A 19 9.52 -3.34 6.64
N GLY A 20 10.82 -3.07 6.56
CA GLY A 20 11.53 -2.27 7.55
C GLY A 20 10.99 -0.85 7.68
N ILE A 21 10.82 -0.13 6.56
CA ILE A 21 10.33 1.26 6.58
C ILE A 21 8.84 1.31 6.95
N SER A 22 8.04 0.36 6.47
CA SER A 22 6.61 0.29 6.81
C SER A 22 6.34 -0.18 8.24
N LEU A 23 7.31 -0.80 8.90
CA LEU A 23 7.21 -1.12 10.32
C LEU A 23 7.22 0.15 11.18
N ILE A 24 7.89 1.23 10.76
CA ILE A 24 7.95 2.50 11.49
C ILE A 24 6.56 3.06 11.81
N PRO A 25 5.66 3.31 10.82
CA PRO A 25 4.31 3.75 11.11
C PRO A 25 3.49 2.67 11.85
N GLY A 26 3.80 1.39 11.68
CA GLY A 26 3.16 0.30 12.43
C GLY A 26 3.47 0.35 13.93
N VAL A 27 4.74 0.49 14.29
CA VAL A 27 5.21 0.64 15.68
C VAL A 27 4.66 1.92 16.29
N GLN A 28 4.72 3.03 15.56
CA GLN A 28 4.15 4.29 16.00
C GLN A 28 2.66 4.16 16.30
N ARG A 29 1.89 3.51 15.41
CA ARG A 29 0.45 3.34 15.59
C ARG A 29 0.15 2.44 16.79
N CYS A 30 0.89 1.34 16.95
CA CYS A 30 0.78 0.45 18.10
C CYS A 30 1.06 1.22 19.41
N PHE A 31 2.14 1.99 19.45
CA PHE A 31 2.48 2.83 20.60
C PHE A 31 1.35 3.82 20.93
N VAL A 32 0.85 4.57 19.94
CA VAL A 32 -0.23 5.54 20.17
C VAL A 32 -1.50 4.88 20.70
N VAL A 33 -1.88 3.71 20.18
CA VAL A 33 -3.08 2.98 20.63
C VAL A 33 -2.90 2.44 22.05
N VAL A 34 -1.71 1.95 22.39
CA VAL A 34 -1.45 1.31 23.69
C VAL A 34 -1.23 2.32 24.81
N THR A 35 -0.52 3.42 24.53
CA THR A 35 -0.09 4.36 25.59
C THR A 35 -0.93 5.62 25.68
N ASP A 36 -1.76 5.91 24.66
CA ASP A 36 -2.53 7.16 24.51
C ASP A 36 -1.71 8.41 24.88
N PRO A 37 -0.62 8.69 24.13
CA PRO A 37 0.32 9.74 24.50
C PRO A 37 -0.29 11.14 24.33
N SER A 38 0.13 12.07 25.17
CA SER A 38 -0.30 13.47 25.07
C SER A 38 0.12 14.12 23.74
N ALA A 39 -0.62 15.18 23.34
CA ALA A 39 -0.42 15.86 22.06
C ALA A 39 1.05 16.26 21.74
N PRO A 40 1.86 16.77 22.69
CA PRO A 40 3.26 17.12 22.41
C PRO A 40 4.13 15.94 21.96
N VAL A 41 3.77 14.71 22.35
CA VAL A 41 4.46 13.47 21.97
C VAL A 41 3.83 12.86 20.70
N ALA A 42 2.50 12.94 20.57
CA ALA A 42 1.78 12.40 19.42
C ALA A 42 2.15 13.11 18.10
N ILE A 43 2.25 14.44 18.10
CA ILE A 43 2.54 15.25 16.91
C ILE A 43 3.86 14.84 16.21
N PRO A 44 5.03 14.81 16.87
CA PRO A 44 6.28 14.43 16.22
C PRO A 44 6.27 12.96 15.74
N LEU A 45 5.56 12.07 16.45
CA LEU A 45 5.37 10.68 16.01
C LEU A 45 4.57 10.60 14.70
N GLU A 46 3.54 11.42 14.54
CA GLU A 46 2.78 11.51 13.28
C GLU A 46 3.66 11.99 12.13
N PHE A 47 4.49 13.02 12.34
CA PHE A 47 5.43 13.49 11.33
C PHE A 47 6.46 12.42 10.96
N GLY A 48 6.98 11.67 11.94
CA GLY A 48 7.88 10.54 11.70
C GLY A 48 7.23 9.44 10.87
N ALA A 49 6.00 9.07 11.22
CA ALA A 49 5.21 8.09 10.46
C ALA A 49 4.90 8.57 9.04
N LEU A 50 4.59 9.85 8.85
CA LEU A 50 4.37 10.46 7.54
C LEU A 50 5.66 10.46 6.70
N ALA A 51 6.79 10.86 7.28
CA ALA A 51 8.08 10.84 6.61
C ALA A 51 8.47 9.43 6.16
N ALA A 52 8.24 8.42 6.99
CA ALA A 52 8.46 7.02 6.63
C ALA A 52 7.56 6.57 5.45
N ARG A 53 6.29 6.97 5.43
CA ARG A 53 5.37 6.69 4.30
C ARG A 53 5.83 7.36 3.01
N ILE A 54 6.24 8.62 3.08
CA ILE A 54 6.75 9.36 1.92
C ILE A 54 8.03 8.69 1.39
N LEU A 55 8.97 8.35 2.28
CA LEU A 55 10.19 7.66 1.90
C LEU A 55 9.90 6.32 1.23
N LEU A 56 8.99 5.53 1.80
CA LEU A 56 8.57 4.26 1.23
C LEU A 56 7.98 4.43 -0.18
N LEU A 57 7.07 5.40 -0.34
CA LEU A 57 6.46 5.71 -1.63
C LEU A 57 7.53 6.11 -2.66
N VAL A 58 8.45 6.99 -2.29
CA VAL A 58 9.54 7.44 -3.16
C VAL A 58 10.42 6.27 -3.59
N LEU A 59 10.76 5.36 -2.68
CA LEU A 59 11.56 4.16 -3.00
C LEU A 59 10.81 3.21 -3.93
N ILE A 60 9.53 2.94 -3.66
CA ILE A 60 8.71 2.08 -4.52
C ILE A 60 8.62 2.69 -5.93
N VAL A 61 8.33 3.98 -6.05
CA VAL A 61 8.29 4.69 -7.33
C VAL A 61 9.65 4.61 -8.02
N ARG A 62 10.73 4.94 -7.32
CA ARG A 62 12.08 4.90 -7.88
C ARG A 62 12.42 3.52 -8.41
N TRP A 63 12.21 2.44 -7.65
CA TRP A 63 12.49 1.08 -8.11
C TRP A 63 11.55 0.64 -9.23
N ALA A 64 10.27 0.98 -9.15
CA ALA A 64 9.28 0.63 -10.18
C ALA A 64 9.62 1.27 -11.53
N PHE A 65 10.11 2.51 -11.56
CA PHE A 65 10.44 3.23 -12.79
C PHE A 65 11.90 3.10 -13.22
N GLN A 66 12.79 2.58 -12.38
CA GLN A 66 14.18 2.29 -12.75
C GLN A 66 14.32 1.14 -13.76
N GLU A 67 13.33 0.24 -13.83
CA GLU A 67 13.37 -0.94 -14.72
C GLU A 67 13.06 -0.62 -16.21
N GLY A 68 12.81 0.63 -16.58
CA GLY A 68 12.62 1.02 -17.99
C GLY A 68 12.38 2.51 -18.22
N ALA A 69 12.92 3.05 -19.32
CA ALA A 69 12.61 4.41 -19.75
C ALA A 69 11.25 4.46 -20.48
N PRO A 70 10.47 5.56 -20.34
CA PRO A 70 9.29 5.78 -21.19
C PRO A 70 9.73 5.84 -22.65
N ARG A 71 9.21 4.95 -23.51
CA ARG A 71 9.42 5.07 -24.97
C ARG A 71 8.55 6.24 -25.51
N PRO A 72 8.94 6.92 -26.60
CA PRO A 72 8.07 7.92 -27.23
C PRO A 72 6.77 7.26 -27.73
N GLY A 73 5.61 7.94 -27.56
CA GLY A 73 4.29 7.47 -28.03
C GLY A 73 3.28 7.09 -26.93
N HIS A 74 3.68 7.16 -25.66
CA HIS A 74 2.81 6.83 -24.54
C HIS A 74 1.81 7.95 -24.21
N SER A 75 0.55 7.59 -24.02
CA SER A 75 -0.48 8.52 -23.53
C SER A 75 -1.37 7.86 -22.47
N PRO A 76 -1.41 8.38 -21.24
CA PRO A 76 -2.30 7.87 -20.19
C PRO A 76 -3.79 8.02 -20.55
N SER A 77 -4.14 9.01 -21.40
CA SER A 77 -5.51 9.19 -21.86
C SER A 77 -5.97 8.09 -22.82
N LEU A 78 -5.05 7.49 -23.58
CA LEU A 78 -5.34 6.33 -24.44
C LEU A 78 -5.57 5.06 -23.63
N PHE A 79 -4.81 4.86 -22.54
CA PHE A 79 -5.04 3.76 -21.60
C PHE A 79 -6.42 3.84 -20.97
N LEU A 80 -6.83 5.03 -20.51
CA LEU A 80 -8.14 5.23 -19.90
C LEU A 80 -9.27 4.84 -20.87
N ARG A 81 -9.17 5.24 -22.14
CA ARG A 81 -10.17 4.92 -23.17
C ARG A 81 -10.23 3.42 -23.51
N HIS A 82 -9.08 2.74 -23.59
CA HIS A 82 -9.02 1.33 -24.02
C HIS A 82 -9.13 0.30 -22.88
N ARG A 83 -8.83 0.67 -21.64
CA ARG A 83 -8.71 -0.27 -20.51
C ARG A 83 -9.51 0.15 -19.27
N TRP A 84 -10.51 1.04 -19.40
CA TRP A 84 -11.38 1.43 -18.28
C TRP A 84 -12.01 0.24 -17.51
N PRO A 85 -12.42 -0.89 -18.13
CA PRO A 85 -12.96 -2.01 -17.35
C PRO A 85 -11.89 -2.64 -16.47
N SER A 86 -10.64 -2.69 -16.93
CA SER A 86 -9.52 -3.17 -16.12
C SER A 86 -9.21 -2.23 -14.95
N LEU A 87 -9.37 -0.92 -15.12
CA LEU A 87 -9.25 0.05 -14.03
C LEU A 87 -10.35 -0.15 -12.99
N LEU A 88 -11.60 -0.33 -13.42
CA LEU A 88 -12.71 -0.63 -12.50
C LEU A 88 -12.48 -1.92 -11.73
N ILE A 89 -11.99 -2.98 -12.39
CA ILE A 89 -11.64 -4.23 -11.71
C ILE A 89 -10.52 -4.02 -10.70
N GLN A 90 -9.49 -3.23 -11.03
CA GLN A 90 -8.41 -2.91 -10.08
C GLN A 90 -8.92 -2.10 -8.89
N VAL A 91 -9.75 -1.09 -9.11
CA VAL A 91 -10.39 -0.30 -8.06
C VAL A 91 -11.30 -1.17 -7.20
N ALA A 92 -12.11 -2.04 -7.82
CA ALA A 92 -12.99 -2.96 -7.10
C ALA A 92 -12.18 -3.95 -6.26
N LEU A 93 -11.15 -4.59 -6.82
CA LEU A 93 -10.26 -5.50 -6.08
C LEU A 93 -9.56 -4.78 -4.92
N PHE A 94 -9.08 -3.56 -5.15
CA PHE A 94 -8.45 -2.75 -4.12
C PHE A 94 -9.44 -2.38 -3.01
N ALA A 95 -10.65 -1.94 -3.37
CA ALA A 95 -11.71 -1.61 -2.43
C ALA A 95 -12.15 -2.84 -1.62
N THR A 96 -12.27 -4.02 -2.25
CA THR A 96 -12.58 -5.27 -1.58
C THR A 96 -11.46 -5.69 -0.63
N ALA A 97 -10.19 -5.65 -1.06
CA ALA A 97 -9.06 -5.96 -0.21
C ALA A 97 -8.97 -4.99 0.97
N PHE A 98 -9.20 -3.70 0.75
CA PHE A 98 -9.26 -2.69 1.79
C PHE A 98 -10.41 -2.95 2.76
N ALA A 99 -11.63 -3.21 2.28
CA ALA A 99 -12.77 -3.51 3.15
C ALA A 99 -12.54 -4.77 4.01
N LEU A 100 -11.98 -5.83 3.43
CA LEU A 100 -11.67 -7.07 4.15
C LEU A 100 -10.57 -6.87 5.19
N CYS A 101 -9.45 -6.27 4.78
CA CYS A 101 -8.30 -6.14 5.65
C CYS A 101 -8.50 -5.03 6.69
N ASP A 102 -9.09 -3.91 6.34
CA ASP A 102 -9.23 -2.76 7.23
C ASP A 102 -10.48 -2.91 8.10
N VAL A 103 -11.66 -2.98 7.48
CA VAL A 103 -12.93 -2.94 8.22
C VAL A 103 -13.27 -4.28 8.88
N VAL A 104 -13.22 -5.38 8.14
CA VAL A 104 -13.66 -6.68 8.68
C VAL A 104 -12.68 -7.18 9.74
N LEU A 105 -11.38 -7.18 9.44
CA LEU A 105 -10.39 -7.71 10.38
C LEU A 105 -10.30 -6.89 11.67
N GLU A 106 -10.44 -5.57 11.61
CA GLU A 106 -10.47 -4.72 12.81
C GLU A 106 -11.71 -4.96 13.64
N ARG A 107 -12.90 -5.02 13.01
CA ARG A 107 -14.15 -5.33 13.72
C ARG A 107 -14.14 -6.71 14.36
N VAL A 108 -13.55 -7.70 13.70
CA VAL A 108 -13.41 -9.05 14.25
C VAL A 108 -12.50 -9.05 15.47
N VAL A 109 -11.36 -8.33 15.43
CA VAL A 109 -10.45 -8.23 16.57
C VAL A 109 -11.11 -7.52 17.74
N VAL A 110 -11.75 -6.37 17.51
CA VAL A 110 -12.50 -5.64 18.56
C VAL A 110 -13.60 -6.49 19.16
N ALA A 111 -14.40 -7.18 18.34
CA ALA A 111 -15.47 -8.04 18.84
C ALA A 111 -14.97 -9.26 19.62
N ALA A 112 -13.72 -9.70 19.37
CA ALA A 112 -13.13 -10.87 20.01
C ALA A 112 -12.32 -10.55 21.29
N THR A 113 -12.05 -9.28 21.58
CA THR A 113 -11.23 -8.86 22.73
C THR A 113 -11.99 -7.88 23.62
N THR A 114 -11.75 -7.94 24.93
CA THR A 114 -12.35 -7.04 25.91
C THR A 114 -11.31 -6.51 26.89
N GLY A 115 -11.50 -5.28 27.37
CA GLY A 115 -10.61 -4.64 28.35
C GLY A 115 -9.22 -4.32 27.79
N ASP A 116 -8.18 -4.40 28.63
CA ASP A 116 -6.79 -4.05 28.24
C ASP A 116 -6.22 -4.89 27.08
N ALA A 117 -6.78 -6.07 26.82
CA ALA A 117 -6.40 -6.90 25.69
C ALA A 117 -6.81 -6.30 24.34
N GLU A 118 -7.80 -5.43 24.30
CA GLU A 118 -8.29 -4.76 23.09
C GLU A 118 -7.25 -3.78 22.52
N ALA A 119 -6.64 -2.96 23.37
CA ALA A 119 -5.63 -1.99 22.93
C ALA A 119 -4.38 -2.70 22.36
N TRP A 120 -3.94 -3.78 23.00
CA TRP A 120 -2.79 -4.56 22.54
C TRP A 120 -3.09 -5.38 21.29
N SER A 121 -4.28 -5.98 21.17
CA SER A 121 -4.68 -6.74 19.99
C SER A 121 -4.81 -5.83 18.76
N LEU A 122 -5.41 -4.65 18.93
CA LEU A 122 -5.47 -3.60 17.91
C LEU A 122 -4.08 -3.09 17.54
N GLY A 123 -3.24 -2.80 18.53
CA GLY A 123 -1.87 -2.34 18.31
C GLY A 123 -1.05 -3.34 17.49
N LEU A 124 -1.09 -4.63 17.85
CA LEU A 124 -0.43 -5.71 17.11
C LEU A 124 -1.01 -5.89 15.71
N LEU A 125 -2.33 -5.81 15.56
CA LEU A 125 -2.99 -5.89 14.27
C LEU A 125 -2.49 -4.78 13.33
N LEU A 126 -2.44 -3.55 13.82
CA LEU A 126 -1.95 -2.39 13.07
C LEU A 126 -0.45 -2.51 12.77
N LEU A 127 0.33 -3.05 13.71
CA LEU A 127 1.76 -3.33 13.51
C LEU A 127 2.00 -4.31 12.36
N VAL A 128 1.18 -5.35 12.24
CA VAL A 128 1.31 -6.38 11.19
C VAL A 128 0.71 -5.92 9.86
N LYS A 129 -0.43 -5.22 9.87
CA LYS A 129 -1.11 -4.73 8.66
C LYS A 129 -0.28 -3.71 7.89
N ASN A 130 0.41 -2.80 8.58
CA ASN A 130 1.20 -1.74 7.94
C ASN A 130 2.25 -2.29 6.96
N PRO A 131 3.13 -3.23 7.35
CA PRO A 131 4.14 -3.77 6.44
C PRO A 131 3.60 -4.73 5.41
N THR A 132 2.41 -5.30 5.61
CA THR A 132 1.85 -6.30 4.70
C THR A 132 0.85 -5.67 3.74
N VAL A 133 -0.31 -5.27 4.24
CA VAL A 133 -1.46 -4.80 3.46
C VAL A 133 -1.17 -3.44 2.84
N ILE A 134 -0.71 -2.47 3.64
CA ILE A 134 -0.52 -1.09 3.16
C ILE A 134 0.65 -1.02 2.19
N ALA A 135 1.76 -1.70 2.49
CA ALA A 135 2.88 -1.78 1.57
C ALA A 135 2.50 -2.42 0.23
N LEU A 136 1.78 -3.55 0.26
CA LEU A 136 1.34 -4.23 -0.96
C LEU A 136 0.34 -3.37 -1.76
N ALA A 137 -0.57 -2.67 -1.07
CA ALA A 137 -1.49 -1.72 -1.66
C ALA A 137 -0.77 -0.58 -2.39
N LEU A 138 0.25 0.03 -1.77
CA LEU A 138 1.07 1.08 -2.38
C LEU A 138 1.79 0.57 -3.64
N ILE A 139 2.38 -0.62 -3.56
CA ILE A 139 3.06 -1.25 -4.71
C ILE A 139 2.07 -1.50 -5.85
N TRP A 140 0.89 -2.04 -5.55
CA TRP A 140 -0.15 -2.28 -6.54
C TRP A 140 -0.51 -0.98 -7.26
N VAL A 141 -0.81 0.09 -6.51
CA VAL A 141 -1.16 1.39 -7.10
C VAL A 141 -0.04 1.93 -7.99
N VAL A 142 1.21 1.91 -7.51
CA VAL A 142 2.36 2.40 -8.29
C VAL A 142 2.56 1.58 -9.57
N LEU A 143 2.47 0.25 -9.50
CA LEU A 143 2.59 -0.61 -10.68
C LEU A 143 1.41 -0.44 -11.66
N GLY A 144 0.20 -0.18 -11.16
CA GLY A 144 -0.96 0.16 -11.98
C GLY A 144 -0.77 1.47 -12.73
N ILE A 145 -0.29 2.52 -12.05
CA ILE A 145 0.06 3.81 -12.65
C ILE A 145 1.17 3.62 -13.70
N ARG A 146 2.22 2.86 -13.36
CA ARG A 146 3.31 2.51 -14.27
C ARG A 146 2.79 1.82 -15.52
N GLN A 147 1.85 0.88 -15.38
CA GLN A 147 1.22 0.20 -16.52
C GLN A 147 0.42 1.18 -17.40
N ALA A 148 -0.28 2.13 -16.79
CA ALA A 148 -1.00 3.16 -17.52
C ALA A 148 -0.05 4.11 -18.28
N TRP A 149 1.08 4.48 -17.66
CA TRP A 149 2.12 5.30 -18.30
C TRP A 149 2.88 4.58 -19.41
N TRP A 150 3.04 3.26 -19.33
CA TRP A 150 3.69 2.45 -20.38
C TRP A 150 2.71 1.75 -21.34
N PHE A 151 1.47 2.23 -21.42
CA PHE A 151 0.52 1.69 -22.41
C PHE A 151 0.80 2.22 -23.83
N HIS A 152 1.09 1.30 -24.75
CA HIS A 152 1.20 1.55 -26.18
C HIS A 152 0.05 0.85 -26.91
N PRO A 153 -0.77 1.56 -27.72
CA PRO A 153 -1.94 0.97 -28.38
C PRO A 153 -1.58 -0.08 -29.45
N ASP A 154 -0.39 0.00 -30.05
CA ASP A 154 0.06 -0.94 -31.11
C ASP A 154 0.48 -2.32 -30.60
N ALA A 155 0.51 -2.53 -29.27
CA ALA A 155 0.87 -3.82 -28.68
C ALA A 155 -0.29 -4.83 -28.66
N THR A 156 -1.50 -4.43 -29.03
CA THR A 156 -2.71 -5.28 -29.00
C THR A 156 -3.06 -5.97 -30.34
N THR A 157 -2.27 -5.77 -31.39
CA THR A 157 -2.48 -6.38 -32.73
C THR A 157 -1.51 -7.51 -33.07
N ARG A 158 -0.85 -8.14 -32.09
CA ARG A 158 -0.08 -9.38 -32.31
C ARG A 158 -0.55 -10.49 -31.39
#